data_AF-A0A2P5K9V6-F1
#
_entry.id   AF-A0A2P5K9V6-F1
#
_cell.length_a   1.000
_cell.length_b   1.000
_cell.length_c   1.000
_cell.angle_alpha   90.00
_cell.angle_beta   90.00
_cell.angle_gamma   90.00
#
_symmetry.space_group_name_H-M   'P 1'
#
loop_
_entity.id
_entity.type
_entity.pdbx_description
1 polymer ?
#
loop_
_entity_poly.entity_id
_entity_poly.type
_entity_poly.pdbx_seq_one_letter_code
_entity_poly.pdbx_strand_id
1 'polypeptide(L)'
;MPVKPRLVANRVVAIATPKTAFVTWINSVDSAAGMALTLAQASENANAFLVPAAGNDPDAAVKRWLHKHWQVIFERMLEDWYVDKRLWPQARTLKMFKEWCEIRMHSIVLDCAEAPITYDD
;
A
#
# COMPACT_ATOMS: atom_id res chain seq x y z
N MET A 1 -28.33 -2.05 -17.48
CA MET A 1 -28.54 -0.70 -16.92
C MET A 1 -27.18 -0.04 -16.81
N PRO A 2 -27.05 1.30 -16.94
CA PRO A 2 -25.76 1.95 -16.72
C PRO A 2 -25.36 1.82 -15.25
N VAL A 3 -24.11 1.40 -15.00
CA VAL A 3 -23.53 1.35 -13.66
C VAL A 3 -23.53 2.77 -13.08
N LYS A 4 -24.10 2.95 -11.89
CA LYS A 4 -24.09 4.24 -11.18
C LYS A 4 -23.05 4.17 -10.04
N PRO A 5 -21.90 4.84 -10.17
CA PRO A 5 -20.88 4.83 -9.12
C PRO A 5 -21.41 5.45 -7.82
N ARG A 6 -21.12 4.80 -6.69
CA ARG A 6 -21.51 5.22 -5.34
C ARG A 6 -20.30 5.84 -4.65
N LEU A 7 -20.42 7.06 -4.15
CA LEU A 7 -19.36 7.67 -3.36
C LEU A 7 -19.16 6.90 -2.04
N VAL A 8 -17.95 6.41 -1.80
CA VAL A 8 -17.60 5.74 -0.55
C VAL A 8 -17.46 6.79 0.54
N ALA A 9 -18.25 6.65 1.61
CA ALA A 9 -18.14 7.49 2.79
C ALA A 9 -17.13 6.92 3.80
N ASN A 10 -16.48 7.80 4.55
CA ASN A 10 -15.63 7.48 5.70
C ASN A 10 -14.34 6.67 5.41
N ARG A 11 -13.95 6.55 4.14
CA ARG A 11 -12.73 5.87 3.70
C ARG A 11 -12.03 6.70 2.62
N VAL A 12 -10.71 6.60 2.60
CA VAL A 12 -9.91 7.04 1.46
C VAL A 12 -9.08 5.86 0.96
N VAL A 13 -8.66 5.90 -0.29
CA VAL A 13 -7.65 4.97 -0.79
C VAL A 13 -6.27 5.54 -0.48
N ALA A 14 -5.44 4.75 0.18
CA ALA A 14 -4.00 5.00 0.34
C ALA A 14 -3.23 3.98 -0.49
N ILE A 15 -2.45 4.45 -1.47
CA ILE A 15 -1.61 3.63 -2.33
C ILE A 15 -0.17 3.71 -1.82
N ALA A 16 0.39 2.56 -1.47
CA ALA A 16 1.77 2.40 -1.04
C ALA A 16 2.66 2.12 -2.24
N THR A 17 3.19 3.19 -2.84
CA THR A 17 4.09 3.09 -3.99
C THR A 17 5.51 2.84 -3.50
N PRO A 18 6.22 1.81 -4.02
CA PRO A 18 7.61 1.57 -3.65
C PRO A 18 8.50 2.71 -4.14
N LYS A 19 9.58 2.96 -3.39
CA LYS A 19 10.70 3.82 -3.78
C LYS A 19 11.89 2.97 -4.16
N THR A 20 12.92 3.60 -4.71
CA THR A 20 14.17 2.93 -5.13
C THR A 20 14.75 2.03 -4.04
N ALA A 21 14.75 2.46 -2.76
CA ALA A 21 15.30 1.65 -1.67
C ALA A 21 14.58 0.30 -1.48
N PHE A 22 13.26 0.27 -1.68
CA PHE A 22 12.48 -0.97 -1.63
C PHE A 22 12.87 -1.92 -2.76
N VAL A 23 13.03 -1.38 -3.97
CA VAL A 23 13.42 -2.15 -5.17
C VAL A 23 14.85 -2.67 -5.07
N THR A 24 15.77 -1.86 -4.53
CA THR A 24 17.13 -2.30 -4.22
C THR A 24 17.11 -3.50 -3.28
N TRP A 25 16.24 -3.48 -2.26
CA TRP A 25 16.08 -4.63 -1.37
C TRP A 25 15.52 -5.85 -2.09
N ILE A 26 14.45 -5.72 -2.88
CA ILE A 26 13.90 -6.85 -3.67
C ILE A 26 15.01 -7.52 -4.48
N ASN A 27 15.76 -6.71 -5.24
CA ASN A 27 16.84 -7.23 -6.09
C ASN A 27 18.00 -7.83 -5.28
N SER A 28 18.24 -7.38 -4.05
CA SER A 28 19.31 -7.92 -3.21
C SER A 28 19.01 -9.33 -2.65
N VAL A 29 17.72 -9.69 -2.55
CA VAL A 29 17.30 -10.96 -1.95
C VAL A 29 17.39 -12.11 -2.96
N ASP A 30 16.99 -11.90 -4.23
CA ASP A 30 17.05 -12.96 -5.26
C ASP A 30 16.97 -12.44 -6.70
N SER A 31 17.91 -11.59 -7.15
CA SER A 31 18.00 -11.28 -8.59
C SER A 31 19.03 -12.18 -9.29
N ALA A 32 18.56 -13.12 -10.11
CA ALA A 32 19.39 -13.77 -11.12
C ALA A 32 19.95 -12.70 -12.08
N ALA A 33 21.18 -12.93 -12.57
CA ALA A 33 21.87 -11.97 -13.44
C ALA A 33 21.00 -11.60 -14.66
N GLY A 34 20.70 -10.31 -14.82
CA GLY A 34 19.89 -9.78 -15.93
C GLY A 34 18.38 -9.71 -15.67
N MET A 35 17.88 -10.14 -14.51
CA MET A 35 16.45 -10.07 -14.15
C MET A 35 16.13 -9.05 -13.06
N ALA A 36 16.95 -8.01 -12.90
CA ALA A 36 16.71 -6.99 -11.89
C ALA A 36 15.40 -6.23 -12.16
N LEU A 37 14.56 -6.16 -11.14
CA LEU A 37 13.30 -5.43 -11.17
C LEU A 37 13.56 -3.92 -11.24
N THR A 38 12.87 -3.24 -12.14
CA THR A 38 12.89 -1.77 -12.22
C THR A 38 11.85 -1.16 -11.28
N LEU A 39 12.04 0.12 -10.92
CA LEU A 39 11.06 0.86 -10.12
C LEU A 39 9.69 0.95 -10.79
N ALA A 40 9.65 1.08 -12.12
CA ALA A 40 8.41 1.10 -12.87
C ALA A 40 7.64 -0.22 -12.69
N GLN A 41 8.30 -1.35 -12.92
CA GLN A 41 7.70 -2.68 -12.75
C GLN A 41 7.23 -2.92 -11.30
N ALA A 42 8.05 -2.54 -10.31
CA ALA A 42 7.65 -2.65 -8.91
C ALA A 42 6.40 -1.82 -8.56
N SER A 43 6.18 -0.71 -9.28
CA SER A 43 5.08 0.21 -9.03
C SER A 43 3.78 -0.14 -9.77
N GLU A 44 3.83 -1.02 -10.77
CA GLU A 44 2.65 -1.41 -11.58
C GLU A 44 1.53 -1.99 -10.71
N ASN A 45 1.87 -2.79 -9.70
CA ASN A 45 0.93 -3.43 -8.78
C ASN A 45 1.15 -2.95 -7.34
N ALA A 46 1.32 -1.64 -7.15
CA ALA A 46 1.45 -1.07 -5.81
C ALA A 46 0.24 -1.40 -4.92
N ASN A 47 0.49 -1.69 -3.64
CA ASN A 47 -0.58 -2.01 -2.70
C ASN A 47 -1.52 -0.82 -2.48
N ALA A 48 -2.83 -1.07 -2.57
CA ALA A 48 -3.86 -0.09 -2.26
C ALA A 48 -4.67 -0.52 -1.03
N PHE A 49 -4.93 0.44 -0.14
CA PHE A 49 -5.61 0.22 1.13
C PHE A 49 -6.81 1.16 1.26
N LEU A 50 -7.98 0.64 1.61
CA LEU A 50 -9.10 1.46 2.08
C LEU A 50 -8.89 1.77 3.56
N VAL A 51 -8.46 2.99 3.87
CA VAL A 51 -8.11 3.39 5.24
C VAL A 51 -9.22 4.25 5.87
N PRO A 52 -9.44 4.16 7.19
CA PRO A 52 -10.43 4.97 7.88
C PRO A 52 -10.18 6.47 7.75
N ALA A 53 -11.21 7.20 7.36
CA ALA A 53 -11.19 8.65 7.21
C ALA A 53 -12.51 9.21 7.76
N ALA A 54 -12.55 9.51 9.07
CA ALA A 54 -13.76 9.95 9.74
C ALA A 54 -13.56 11.34 10.38
N GLY A 55 -14.68 12.05 10.53
CA GLY A 55 -14.72 13.37 11.17
C GLY A 55 -14.52 14.53 10.19
N ASN A 56 -14.31 15.73 10.75
CA ASN A 56 -14.30 16.99 10.00
C ASN A 56 -12.97 17.26 9.26
N ASP A 57 -11.92 16.48 9.53
CA ASP A 57 -10.63 16.54 8.84
C ASP A 57 -10.17 15.12 8.45
N PRO A 58 -10.67 14.62 7.30
CA PRO A 58 -10.33 13.30 6.78
C PRO A 58 -8.83 13.13 6.55
N ASP A 59 -8.13 14.14 6.04
CA ASP A 59 -6.70 14.06 5.73
C ASP A 59 -5.86 13.86 6.98
N ALA A 60 -6.14 14.61 8.05
CA ALA A 60 -5.44 14.42 9.32
C ALA A 60 -5.81 13.09 9.99
N ALA A 61 -7.06 12.65 9.87
CA ALA A 61 -7.48 11.34 10.38
C ALA A 61 -6.69 10.19 9.72
N VAL A 62 -6.56 10.26 8.39
CA VAL A 62 -5.82 9.28 7.60
C VAL A 62 -4.33 9.30 7.95
N LYS A 63 -3.71 10.48 8.02
CA LYS A 63 -2.28 10.60 8.41
C LYS A 63 -2.01 9.99 9.79
N ARG A 64 -2.90 10.22 10.77
CA ARG A 64 -2.79 9.61 12.11
C ARG A 64 -2.92 8.09 12.05
N TRP A 65 -3.88 7.59 11.26
CA TRP A 65 -4.07 6.15 11.09
C TRP A 65 -2.83 5.51 10.45
N LEU A 66 -2.33 6.07 9.34
CA LEU A 66 -1.12 5.60 8.66
C LEU A 66 0.10 5.61 9.59
N HIS A 67 0.26 6.66 10.40
CA HIS A 67 1.36 6.74 11.36
C HIS A 67 1.29 5.66 12.44
N LYS A 68 0.08 5.29 12.88
CA LYS A 68 -0.13 4.23 13.88
C LYS A 68 0.02 2.83 13.29
N HIS A 69 -0.36 2.65 12.03
CA HIS A 69 -0.49 1.34 11.38
C HIS A 69 0.52 1.09 10.25
N TRP A 70 1.60 1.88 10.19
CA TRP A 70 2.62 1.78 9.13
C TRP A 70 3.22 0.37 9.00
N GLN A 71 3.34 -0.38 10.10
CA GLN A 71 3.88 -1.75 10.08
C GLN A 71 3.02 -2.69 9.24
N VAL A 72 1.70 -2.60 9.34
CA VAL A 72 0.77 -3.45 8.56
C VAL A 72 0.95 -3.21 7.07
N ILE A 73 1.08 -1.94 6.68
CA ILE A 73 1.29 -1.55 5.28
C ILE A 73 2.65 -2.07 4.81
N PHE A 74 3.70 -1.86 5.61
CA PHE A 74 5.05 -2.23 5.23
C PHE A 74 5.22 -3.74 5.12
N GLU A 75 4.67 -4.50 6.07
CA GLU A 75 4.72 -5.95 6.06
C GLU A 75 3.92 -6.53 4.89
N ARG A 76 2.77 -5.92 4.53
CA ARG A 76 2.04 -6.34 3.33
C ARG A 76 2.87 -6.13 2.05
N MET A 77 3.55 -4.99 1.93
CA MET A 77 4.46 -4.77 0.80
C MET A 77 5.56 -5.82 0.75
N LEU A 78 6.17 -6.19 1.88
CA LEU A 78 7.24 -7.19 1.93
C LEU A 78 6.73 -8.59 1.55
N GLU A 79 5.54 -8.95 2.05
CA GLU A 79 4.90 -10.26 1.84
C GLU A 79 4.54 -10.52 0.38
N ASP A 80 4.11 -9.47 -0.34
CA ASP A 80 3.81 -9.57 -1.77
C ASP A 80 5.03 -9.96 -2.64
N TRP A 81 6.26 -9.75 -2.13
CA TRP A 81 7.49 -10.15 -2.82
C TRP A 81 8.11 -11.42 -2.25
N TYR A 82 8.15 -11.55 -0.93
CA TYR A 82 8.74 -12.71 -0.26
C TYR A 82 7.87 -13.15 0.92
N VAL A 83 7.29 -14.35 0.84
CA VAL A 83 6.50 -14.92 1.94
C VAL A 83 7.38 -15.35 3.12
N ASP A 84 8.64 -15.71 2.87
CA ASP A 84 9.59 -16.06 3.92
C ASP A 84 10.09 -14.83 4.68
N LYS A 85 9.52 -14.62 5.88
CA LYS A 85 9.83 -13.50 6.77
C LYS A 85 11.31 -13.44 7.23
N ARG A 86 12.08 -14.52 7.06
CA ARG A 86 13.52 -14.52 7.34
C ARG A 86 14.31 -13.66 6.36
N LEU A 87 13.78 -13.45 5.15
CA LEU A 87 14.38 -12.62 4.11
C LEU A 87 14.04 -11.12 4.27
N TRP A 88 13.09 -10.81 5.16
CA TRP A 88 12.68 -9.43 5.40
C TRP A 88 13.75 -8.67 6.20
N PRO A 89 13.80 -7.33 6.11
CA PRO A 89 14.56 -6.52 7.04
C PRO A 89 14.11 -6.81 8.48
N GLN A 90 15.02 -7.23 9.36
CA GLN A 90 14.64 -7.65 10.72
C GLN A 90 14.31 -6.45 11.63
N ALA A 91 15.04 -5.33 11.51
CA ALA A 91 14.81 -4.11 12.27
C ALA A 91 13.96 -3.09 11.47
N ARG A 92 12.68 -3.38 11.27
CA ARG A 92 11.76 -2.47 10.58
C ARG A 92 11.45 -1.26 11.45
N THR A 93 11.58 -0.06 10.89
CA THR A 93 11.27 1.20 11.58
C THR A 93 10.39 2.07 10.72
N LEU A 94 9.66 3.01 11.34
CA LEU A 94 8.85 3.98 10.59
C LEU A 94 9.71 4.82 9.65
N LYS A 95 10.97 5.10 10.02
CA LYS A 95 11.93 5.81 9.16
C LYS A 95 12.20 5.01 7.88
N MET A 96 12.53 3.72 8.01
CA MET A 96 12.74 2.82 6.87
C MET A 96 11.50 2.77 5.98
N PHE A 97 10.31 2.60 6.56
CA PHE A 97 9.06 2.64 5.79
C PHE A 97 8.92 3.92 4.96
N LYS A 98 9.18 5.09 5.54
CA LYS A 98 9.12 6.38 4.81
C LYS A 98 10.18 6.50 3.72
N GLU A 99 11.34 5.90 3.89
CA GLU A 99 12.41 5.86 2.88
C GLU A 99 12.08 4.90 1.74
N TRP A 100 11.35 3.82 2.04
CA TRP A 100 11.06 2.74 1.11
C TRP A 100 9.72 2.90 0.39
N CYS A 101 8.81 3.70 0.94
CA CYS A 101 7.45 3.88 0.45
C CYS A 101 7.05 5.36 0.34
N GLU A 102 6.32 5.68 -0.72
CA GLU A 102 5.49 6.87 -0.83
C GLU A 102 4.03 6.47 -0.63
N ILE A 103 3.28 7.21 0.20
CA ILE A 103 1.83 7.02 0.32
C ILE A 103 1.12 8.11 -0.47
N ARG A 104 0.39 7.69 -1.51
CA ARG A 104 -0.51 8.55 -2.30
C ARG A 104 -1.93 8.35 -1.82
N MET A 105 -2.65 9.43 -1.57
CA MET A 105 -4.01 9.37 -1.02
C MET A 105 -5.01 9.89 -2.04
N HIS A 106 -6.13 9.17 -2.18
CA HIS A 106 -7.27 9.55 -2.99
C HIS A 106 -8.51 9.62 -2.11
N SER A 107 -9.00 10.84 -1.86
CA SER A 107 -10.12 11.10 -0.97
C SER A 107 -11.49 10.84 -1.60
N ILE A 108 -11.57 10.90 -2.93
CA ILE A 108 -12.78 10.58 -3.68
C ILE A 108 -12.64 9.16 -4.22
N VAL A 109 -13.44 8.25 -3.66
CA VAL A 109 -13.47 6.85 -4.04
C VAL A 109 -14.88 6.53 -4.49
N LEU A 110 -15.02 6.06 -5.73
CA LEU A 110 -16.30 5.69 -6.31
C LEU A 110 -16.37 4.17 -6.42
N ASP A 111 -17.29 3.56 -5.67
CA ASP A 111 -17.61 2.15 -5.80
C ASP A 111 -18.53 1.94 -7.01
N CYS A 112 -18.01 1.24 -8.00
CA CYS A 112 -18.72 0.92 -9.25
C CYS A 112 -19.43 -0.43 -9.19
N ALA A 113 -19.35 -1.18 -8.09
CA ALA A 113 -20.07 -2.44 -7.95
C ALA A 113 -21.56 -2.19 -7.63
N GLU A 114 -22.42 -3.13 -8.02
CA GLU A 114 -23.82 -3.15 -7.55
C GLU A 114 -23.93 -3.86 -6.20
N ALA A 115 -23.19 -4.97 -6.04
CA ALA A 115 -23.13 -5.76 -4.82
C ALA A 115 -22.35 -5.03 -3.69
N PRO A 116 -22.61 -5.36 -2.42
CA PRO A 116 -21.77 -4.94 -1.30
C PRO A 116 -20.35 -5.51 -1.41
N ILE A 117 -19.38 -4.83 -0.78
CA ILE A 117 -18.03 -5.37 -0.60
C ILE A 117 -18.12 -6.63 0.28
N THR A 118 -17.47 -7.70 -0.17
CA THR A 118 -17.23 -8.93 0.60
C THR A 118 -15.74 -9.05 0.88
N TYR A 119 -15.38 -9.81 1.90
CA TYR A 119 -14.00 -10.05 2.29
C TYR A 119 -13.76 -11.55 2.20
N ASP A 120 -12.62 -11.93 1.64
CA ASP A 120 -12.15 -13.32 1.69
C ASP A 120 -11.66 -13.63 3.12
N ASP A 121 -11.97 -14.83 3.61
CA ASP A 121 -11.53 -15.34 4.93
C ASP A 121 -10.04 -15.71 4.96
#